data_AF-A0A928ZV71-F1
#
_entry.id   AF-A0A928ZV71-F1
#
_cell.length_a   1.000
_cell.length_b   1.000
_cell.length_c   1.000
_cell.angle_alpha   90.00
_cell.angle_beta   90.00
_cell.angle_gamma   90.00
#
_symmetry.space_group_name_H-M   'P 1'
#
loop_
_entity.id
_entity.type
_entity.pdbx_description
1 polymer ?
#
loop_
_entity_poly.entity_id
_entity_poly.type
_entity_poly.pdbx_seq_one_letter_code
_entity_poly.pdbx_strand_id
1 'polypeptide(L)'
;MYRPFLEHLETSLKEKFELQPRDIPKGLECQISERGRHPASIQSWCYQSPELRKIRYTYIDAGKGAQIFNSVLYPSHCYDVPLLGIDFLSFGKVKNLIVLDFQPLFQDEAYEAKYLMPLKELRDNYAELAQGLEMKFYDANQYFSKYLLFAKTDTETVSTRVLAAFKDYLDLYWKILAEATPLTTEQEIARVRKAQIDYDQYSAERDPAHGLFSSYFGSEWADRFLYEFLFEDAAPLAVQAH
;
A
#
# COMPACT_ATOMS: atom_id res chain seq x y z
N MET A 1 -17.03 4.12 -1.65
CA MET A 1 -16.38 5.45 -1.50
C MET A 1 -15.11 5.54 -2.33
N TYR A 2 -14.22 4.55 -2.24
CA TYR A 2 -12.90 4.61 -2.89
C TYR A 2 -12.85 4.13 -4.35
N ARG A 3 -13.99 3.80 -4.96
CA ARG A 3 -14.05 3.36 -6.37
C ARG A 3 -13.39 4.33 -7.36
N PRO A 4 -13.53 5.67 -7.24
CA PRO A 4 -12.80 6.60 -8.11
C PRO A 4 -11.27 6.51 -8.01
N PHE A 5 -10.73 6.09 -6.86
CA PHE A 5 -9.28 5.89 -6.66
C PHE A 5 -8.81 4.62 -7.37
N LEU A 6 -9.56 3.54 -7.21
CA LEU A 6 -9.34 2.28 -7.92
C LEU A 6 -9.34 2.51 -9.44
N GLU A 7 -10.41 3.12 -9.98
CA GLU A 7 -10.54 3.39 -11.41
C GLU A 7 -9.39 4.26 -11.93
N HIS A 8 -9.00 5.29 -11.18
CA HIS A 8 -7.88 6.13 -11.56
C HIS A 8 -6.53 5.39 -11.54
N LEU A 9 -6.27 4.56 -10.52
CA LEU A 9 -5.07 3.72 -10.47
C LEU A 9 -5.00 2.80 -11.68
N GLU A 10 -6.10 2.11 -12.00
CA GLU A 10 -6.14 1.17 -13.11
C GLU A 10 -5.93 1.86 -14.47
N THR A 11 -6.58 3.00 -14.69
CA THR A 11 -6.40 3.79 -15.92
C THR A 11 -4.95 4.26 -16.03
N SER A 12 -4.40 4.86 -14.97
CA SER A 12 -3.04 5.37 -14.95
C SER A 12 -2.00 4.26 -15.21
N LEU A 13 -2.17 3.10 -14.57
CA LEU A 13 -1.30 1.94 -14.79
C LEU A 13 -1.34 1.45 -16.24
N LYS A 14 -2.53 1.32 -16.85
CA LYS A 14 -2.69 0.86 -18.24
C LYS A 14 -2.13 1.87 -19.26
N GLU A 15 -2.17 3.15 -18.95
CA GLU A 15 -1.63 4.21 -19.81
C GLU A 15 -0.10 4.31 -19.74
N LYS A 16 0.50 3.96 -18.60
CA LYS A 16 1.94 4.14 -18.35
C LYS A 16 2.78 2.88 -18.54
N PHE A 17 2.19 1.69 -18.37
CA PHE A 17 2.96 0.44 -18.32
C PHE A 17 2.34 -0.67 -19.16
N GLU A 18 3.19 -1.53 -19.71
CA GLU A 18 2.79 -2.80 -20.33
C GLU A 18 2.48 -3.85 -19.25
N LEU A 19 1.29 -3.75 -18.64
CA LEU A 19 0.89 -4.62 -17.54
C LEU A 19 0.76 -6.08 -17.96
N GLN A 20 1.41 -6.96 -17.20
CA GLN A 20 1.21 -8.40 -17.26
C GLN A 20 0.46 -8.86 -16.00
N PRO A 21 -0.62 -9.66 -16.12
CA PRO A 21 -1.25 -10.27 -14.96
C PRO A 21 -0.24 -11.10 -14.17
N ARG A 22 -0.34 -11.04 -12.85
CA ARG A 22 0.45 -11.84 -11.92
C ARG A 22 -0.48 -12.73 -11.11
N ASP A 23 -0.10 -13.99 -10.90
CA ASP A 23 -0.95 -14.97 -10.24
C ASP A 23 -1.31 -14.53 -8.82
N ILE A 24 -2.58 -14.72 -8.46
CA ILE A 24 -3.12 -14.56 -7.11
C ILE A 24 -3.44 -15.97 -6.59
N PRO A 25 -3.05 -16.33 -5.36
CA PRO A 25 -3.38 -17.63 -4.81
C PRO A 25 -4.90 -17.85 -4.82
N LYS A 26 -5.31 -19.06 -5.20
CA LYS A 26 -6.72 -19.41 -5.39
C LYS A 26 -7.56 -19.08 -4.14
N GLY A 27 -8.65 -18.37 -4.37
CA GLY A 27 -9.61 -17.94 -3.34
C GLY A 27 -9.26 -16.61 -2.67
N LEU A 28 -8.18 -15.94 -3.09
CA LEU A 28 -7.78 -14.62 -2.59
C LEU A 28 -8.07 -13.48 -3.58
N GLU A 29 -8.41 -13.81 -4.83
CA GLU A 29 -8.78 -12.87 -5.88
C GLU A 29 -10.14 -12.22 -5.64
N CYS A 30 -11.10 -12.99 -5.11
CA CYS A 30 -12.44 -12.52 -4.80
C CYS A 30 -13.06 -13.42 -3.74
N GLN A 31 -13.64 -12.82 -2.70
CA GLN A 31 -14.38 -13.53 -1.67
C GLN A 31 -15.60 -12.70 -1.27
N ILE A 32 -16.74 -13.37 -1.09
CA ILE A 32 -17.94 -12.77 -0.51
C ILE A 32 -18.17 -13.44 0.84
N SER A 33 -18.35 -12.64 1.88
CA SER A 33 -18.66 -13.11 3.23
C SER A 33 -20.05 -12.69 3.65
N GLU A 34 -20.77 -13.64 4.26
CA GLU A 34 -22.04 -13.43 4.96
C GLU A 34 -21.90 -13.42 6.49
N ARG A 35 -20.67 -13.49 7.03
CA ARG A 35 -20.42 -13.62 8.49
C ARG A 35 -20.79 -12.36 9.31
N GLY A 36 -20.93 -11.20 8.66
CA GLY A 36 -21.22 -9.93 9.32
C GLY A 36 -22.72 -9.56 9.32
N ARG A 37 -23.05 -8.41 9.93
CA ARG A 37 -24.42 -7.81 9.85
C ARG A 37 -24.85 -7.51 8.40
N HIS A 38 -23.88 -7.29 7.52
CA HIS A 38 -24.06 -7.05 6.10
C HIS A 38 -23.03 -7.89 5.33
N PRO A 39 -23.36 -8.35 4.11
CA PRO A 39 -22.38 -8.98 3.24
C PRO A 39 -21.18 -8.05 3.01
N ALA A 40 -19.99 -8.64 3.03
CA ALA A 40 -18.76 -7.96 2.65
C ALA A 40 -18.15 -8.66 1.43
N SER A 41 -17.73 -7.90 0.43
CA SER A 41 -16.94 -8.41 -0.67
C SER A 41 -15.52 -7.87 -0.57
N ILE A 42 -14.57 -8.70 -0.97
CA ILE A 42 -13.19 -8.31 -1.24
C ILE A 42 -12.86 -8.71 -2.67
N GLN A 43 -12.17 -7.83 -3.38
CA GLN A 43 -11.59 -8.09 -4.69
C GLN A 43 -10.14 -7.63 -4.68
N SER A 44 -9.27 -8.46 -5.26
CA SER A 44 -7.83 -8.23 -5.31
C SER A 44 -7.34 -8.39 -6.74
N TRP A 45 -6.38 -7.56 -7.09
CA TRP A 45 -5.72 -7.56 -8.39
C TRP A 45 -4.21 -7.55 -8.20
N CYS A 46 -3.51 -8.20 -9.14
CA CYS A 46 -2.07 -8.31 -9.12
C CYS A 46 -1.52 -8.26 -10.54
N TYR A 47 -0.58 -7.36 -10.77
CA TYR A 47 0.11 -7.19 -12.05
C TYR A 47 1.61 -7.03 -11.83
N GLN A 48 2.34 -7.04 -12.92
CA GLN A 48 3.76 -6.69 -12.99
C GLN A 48 4.08 -6.00 -14.32
N SER A 49 5.19 -5.27 -14.35
CA SER A 49 5.82 -4.69 -15.54
C SER A 49 7.33 -4.77 -15.40
N PRO A 50 8.13 -4.42 -16.43
CA PRO A 50 9.60 -4.35 -16.28
C PRO A 50 10.06 -3.46 -15.11
N GLU A 51 9.38 -2.35 -14.85
CA GLU A 51 9.68 -1.36 -13.81
C GLU A 51 9.16 -1.77 -12.43
N LEU A 52 8.06 -2.52 -12.40
CA LEU A 52 7.34 -2.88 -11.17
C LEU A 52 7.17 -4.40 -11.08
N ARG A 53 7.94 -5.07 -10.23
CA ARG A 53 7.87 -6.53 -10.08
C ARG A 53 6.52 -7.04 -9.56
N LYS A 54 5.81 -6.19 -8.81
CA LYS A 54 4.52 -6.52 -8.20
C LYS A 54 3.72 -5.24 -7.98
N ILE A 55 2.50 -5.24 -8.48
CA ILE A 55 1.52 -4.17 -8.33
C ILE A 55 0.30 -4.87 -7.73
N ARG A 56 0.05 -4.70 -6.44
CA ARG A 56 -1.15 -5.25 -5.80
C ARG A 56 -2.08 -4.15 -5.37
N TYR A 57 -3.37 -4.38 -5.55
CA TYR A 57 -4.41 -3.54 -4.98
C TYR A 57 -5.64 -4.36 -4.63
N THR A 58 -6.33 -3.93 -3.58
CA THR A 58 -7.46 -4.62 -3.00
C THR A 58 -8.55 -3.62 -2.66
N TYR A 59 -9.78 -3.96 -3.01
CA TYR A 59 -10.97 -3.21 -2.67
C TYR A 59 -11.90 -4.06 -1.81
N ILE A 60 -12.32 -3.53 -0.67
CA ILE A 60 -13.31 -4.17 0.21
C ILE A 60 -14.56 -3.29 0.27
N ASP A 61 -15.70 -3.92 0.04
CA ASP A 61 -17.02 -3.30 0.17
C ASP A 61 -17.86 -4.07 1.20
N ALA A 62 -18.00 -3.47 2.39
CA ALA A 62 -18.95 -3.93 3.42
C ALA A 62 -20.09 -2.90 3.61
N GLY A 63 -20.49 -2.23 2.53
CA GLY A 63 -21.52 -1.20 2.50
C GLY A 63 -21.21 -0.04 3.46
N LYS A 64 -22.18 0.30 4.32
CA LYS A 64 -22.03 1.36 5.34
C LYS A 64 -21.13 0.96 6.51
N GLY A 65 -20.76 -0.32 6.63
CA GLY A 65 -19.94 -0.83 7.73
C GLY A 65 -18.46 -0.51 7.52
N ALA A 66 -17.93 -0.85 6.34
CA ALA A 66 -16.57 -0.53 5.96
C ALA A 66 -16.40 -0.38 4.44
N GLN A 67 -15.42 0.41 4.03
CA GLN A 67 -14.89 0.48 2.67
C GLN A 67 -13.38 0.57 2.78
N ILE A 68 -12.63 -0.22 2.02
CA ILE A 68 -11.17 -0.18 2.07
C ILE A 68 -10.63 -0.18 0.65
N PHE A 69 -9.61 0.65 0.41
CA PHE A 69 -8.77 0.59 -0.77
C PHE A 69 -7.32 0.55 -0.31
N ASN A 70 -6.67 -0.59 -0.54
CA ASN A 70 -5.26 -0.81 -0.21
C ASN A 70 -4.49 -1.07 -1.50
N SER A 71 -3.29 -0.51 -1.63
CA SER A 71 -2.39 -0.83 -2.73
C SER A 71 -0.95 -0.69 -2.31
N VAL A 72 -0.10 -1.58 -2.81
CA VAL A 72 1.35 -1.44 -2.72
C VAL A 72 1.97 -1.76 -4.08
N LEU A 73 2.85 -0.87 -4.54
CA LEU A 73 3.65 -1.06 -5.75
C LEU A 73 5.09 -1.31 -5.36
N TYR A 74 5.63 -2.43 -5.81
CA TYR A 74 6.99 -2.88 -5.58
C TYR A 74 7.79 -2.65 -6.86
N PRO A 75 8.76 -1.71 -6.86
CA PRO A 75 9.70 -1.56 -7.95
C PRO A 75 10.47 -2.86 -8.19
N SER A 76 10.84 -3.12 -9.45
CA SER A 76 11.76 -4.21 -9.77
C SER A 76 13.08 -4.04 -9.00
N HIS A 77 13.72 -5.14 -8.61
CA HIS A 77 14.89 -5.09 -7.71
C HIS A 77 16.10 -4.31 -8.27
N CYS A 78 16.12 -4.05 -9.57
CA CYS A 78 17.12 -3.16 -10.19
C CYS A 78 16.82 -1.67 -10.01
N TYR A 79 15.73 -1.29 -9.34
CA TYR A 79 15.42 0.10 -9.00
C TYR A 79 15.36 0.25 -7.49
N ASP A 80 16.11 1.20 -6.94
CA ASP A 80 16.09 1.54 -5.51
C ASP A 80 14.94 2.49 -5.14
N VAL A 81 13.97 2.68 -6.03
CA VAL A 81 12.79 3.54 -5.79
C VAL A 81 12.02 3.06 -4.54
N PRO A 82 11.45 3.97 -3.72
CA PRO A 82 10.59 3.59 -2.60
C PRO A 82 9.38 2.76 -3.07
N LEU A 83 8.75 2.01 -2.16
CA LEU A 83 7.45 1.42 -2.48
C LEU A 83 6.39 2.54 -2.45
N LEU A 84 5.38 2.47 -3.32
CA LEU A 84 4.18 3.30 -3.15
C LEU A 84 3.20 2.57 -2.24
N GLY A 85 2.93 3.12 -1.06
CA GLY A 85 1.97 2.59 -0.11
C GLY A 85 0.69 3.42 -0.07
N ILE A 86 -0.46 2.77 -0.28
CA ILE A 86 -1.80 3.36 -0.21
C ILE A 86 -2.65 2.51 0.74
N ASP A 87 -3.20 3.14 1.77
CA ASP A 87 -4.14 2.47 2.68
C ASP A 87 -5.24 3.44 3.11
N PHE A 88 -6.41 3.32 2.46
CA PHE A 88 -7.58 4.13 2.73
C PHE A 88 -8.68 3.28 3.34
N LEU A 89 -9.00 3.56 4.60
CA LEU A 89 -9.97 2.79 5.38
C LEU A 89 -11.10 3.67 5.83
N SER A 90 -12.32 3.26 5.54
CA SER A 90 -13.54 3.89 6.05
C SER A 90 -14.25 2.91 6.96
N PHE A 91 -14.55 3.34 8.19
CA PHE A 91 -15.31 2.56 9.17
C PHE A 91 -16.55 3.35 9.60
N GLY A 92 -17.72 2.90 9.17
CA GLY A 92 -18.98 3.61 9.40
C GLY A 92 -19.07 4.94 8.62
N LYS A 93 -19.79 5.92 9.17
CA LYS A 93 -20.06 7.20 8.49
C LYS A 93 -19.07 8.33 8.77
N VAL A 94 -18.16 8.17 9.74
CA VAL A 94 -17.43 9.31 10.33
C VAL A 94 -15.90 9.10 10.36
N LYS A 95 -15.43 7.86 10.28
CA LYS A 95 -14.00 7.55 10.50
C LYS A 95 -13.37 7.08 9.21
N ASN A 96 -12.81 8.01 8.44
CA ASN A 96 -11.93 7.68 7.31
C ASN A 96 -10.48 7.90 7.73
N LEU A 97 -9.67 6.86 7.67
CA LEU A 97 -8.23 6.87 7.90
C LEU A 97 -7.53 6.80 6.56
N ILE A 98 -6.63 7.74 6.29
CA ILE A 98 -5.93 7.88 5.02
C ILE A 98 -4.44 7.78 5.29
N VAL A 99 -3.79 6.81 4.66
CA VAL A 99 -2.33 6.67 4.61
C VAL A 99 -1.91 6.65 3.14
N LEU A 100 -1.00 7.55 2.75
CA LEU A 100 -0.42 7.61 1.42
C LEU A 100 1.04 8.05 1.54
N ASP A 101 1.95 7.24 1.01
CA ASP A 101 3.38 7.48 1.21
C ASP A 101 4.27 6.85 0.13
N PHE A 102 5.47 7.42 -0.06
CA PHE A 102 6.58 6.72 -0.69
C PHE A 102 7.40 6.07 0.42
N GLN A 103 7.14 4.79 0.67
CA GLN A 103 7.69 4.01 1.76
C GLN A 103 9.17 3.71 1.49
N PRO A 104 10.11 4.36 2.19
CA PRO A 104 11.52 4.31 1.85
C PRO A 104 12.13 2.94 2.16
N LEU A 105 12.97 2.43 1.25
CA LEU A 105 13.75 1.21 1.48
C LEU A 105 14.92 1.44 2.43
N PHE A 106 15.47 2.66 2.44
CA PHE A 106 16.65 3.06 3.19
C PHE A 106 16.43 4.41 3.88
N GLN A 107 17.20 4.68 4.92
CA GLN A 107 17.09 5.88 5.76
C GLN A 107 18.36 6.76 5.69
N ASP A 108 19.25 6.51 4.73
CA ASP A 108 20.46 7.31 4.55
C ASP A 108 20.15 8.65 3.87
N GLU A 109 20.93 9.69 4.20
CA GLU A 109 20.67 11.07 3.74
C GLU A 109 20.64 11.19 2.21
N ALA A 110 21.45 10.39 1.50
CA ALA A 110 21.46 10.38 0.05
C ALA A 110 20.14 9.84 -0.53
N TYR A 111 19.61 8.77 0.08
CA TYR A 111 18.29 8.23 -0.26
C TYR A 111 17.16 9.23 0.01
N GLU A 112 17.16 9.86 1.19
CA GLU A 112 16.16 10.89 1.53
C GLU A 112 16.18 12.06 0.54
N ALA A 113 17.38 12.55 0.19
CA ALA A 113 17.53 13.64 -0.77
C ALA A 113 17.04 13.26 -2.17
N LYS A 114 17.34 12.03 -2.62
CA LYS A 114 16.98 11.53 -3.95
C LYS A 114 15.47 11.35 -4.12
N TYR A 115 14.80 10.73 -3.15
CA TYR A 115 13.41 10.29 -3.32
C TYR A 115 12.39 11.01 -2.43
N LEU A 116 12.79 11.48 -1.25
CA LEU A 116 11.84 12.02 -0.27
C LEU A 116 11.76 13.55 -0.31
N MET A 117 12.80 14.26 -0.74
CA MET A 117 12.70 15.73 -0.92
C MET A 117 11.63 16.15 -1.95
N PRO A 118 11.50 15.53 -3.14
CA PRO A 118 10.40 15.84 -4.06
C PRO A 118 9.03 15.56 -3.44
N LEU A 119 8.92 14.48 -2.65
CA LEU A 119 7.69 14.15 -1.93
C LEU A 119 7.33 15.22 -0.90
N LYS A 120 8.32 15.77 -0.18
CA LYS A 120 8.11 16.86 0.77
C LYS A 120 7.43 18.06 0.12
N GLU A 121 7.96 18.51 -1.01
CA GLU A 121 7.40 19.68 -1.74
C GLU A 121 5.95 19.43 -2.12
N LEU A 122 5.64 18.22 -2.60
CA LEU A 122 4.28 17.85 -2.93
C LEU A 122 3.38 17.75 -1.68
N ARG A 123 3.86 17.13 -0.60
CA ARG A 123 3.14 17.00 0.67
C ARG A 123 2.74 18.35 1.24
N ASP A 124 3.56 19.38 1.07
CA ASP A 124 3.27 20.72 1.60
C ASP A 124 2.03 21.36 0.94
N ASN A 125 1.61 20.93 -0.26
CA ASN A 125 0.34 21.31 -0.89
C ASN A 125 -0.90 20.64 -0.27
N TYR A 126 -0.68 19.65 0.59
CA TYR A 126 -1.68 18.80 1.23
C TYR A 126 -1.47 18.70 2.74
N ALA A 127 -0.90 19.74 3.36
CA ALA A 127 -0.51 19.75 4.76
C ALA A 127 -1.66 19.39 5.73
N GLU A 128 -2.91 19.69 5.37
CA GLU A 128 -4.12 19.32 6.12
C GLU A 128 -4.34 17.79 6.23
N LEU A 129 -3.74 17.02 5.33
CA LEU A 129 -3.78 15.55 5.30
C LEU A 129 -2.60 14.91 6.04
N ALA A 130 -1.75 15.69 6.70
CA ALA A 130 -0.62 15.20 7.49
C ALA A 130 -0.74 15.71 8.93
N GLN A 131 -1.63 15.07 9.69
CA GLN A 131 -2.17 15.54 10.97
C GLN A 131 -1.31 15.17 12.20
N GLY A 132 -0.12 14.59 12.01
CA GLY A 132 0.75 14.17 13.11
C GLY A 132 0.12 13.11 14.02
N LEU A 133 -0.73 12.24 13.45
CA LEU A 133 -1.37 11.16 14.19
C LEU A 133 -0.32 10.14 14.65
N GLU A 134 -0.48 9.63 15.87
CA GLU A 134 0.38 8.56 16.38
C GLU A 134 0.13 7.24 15.61
N MET A 135 1.21 6.63 15.11
CA MET A 135 1.19 5.27 14.61
C MET A 135 1.22 4.28 15.78
N LYS A 136 0.10 3.59 16.00
CA LYS A 136 -0.03 2.67 17.15
C LYS A 136 0.61 1.30 16.94
N PHE A 137 0.64 0.85 15.69
CA PHE A 137 1.05 -0.51 15.32
C PHE A 137 2.37 -0.51 14.55
N TYR A 138 2.65 0.58 13.82
CA TYR A 138 3.87 0.77 13.06
C TYR A 138 4.87 1.64 13.81
N ASP A 139 6.16 1.33 13.64
CA ASP A 139 7.23 2.27 13.94
C ASP A 139 7.32 3.28 12.79
N ALA A 140 7.02 4.55 13.08
CA ALA A 140 7.06 5.62 12.10
C ALA A 140 8.46 5.86 11.49
N ASN A 141 9.51 5.28 12.07
CA ASN A 141 10.89 5.38 11.57
C ASN A 141 11.31 4.19 10.69
N GLN A 142 10.44 3.20 10.49
CA GLN A 142 10.71 2.02 9.66
C GLN A 142 9.70 1.96 8.51
N TYR A 143 10.21 2.13 7.29
CA TYR A 143 9.46 2.08 6.03
C TYR A 143 8.33 3.11 5.87
N PHE A 144 8.33 4.16 6.68
CA PHE A 144 7.52 5.35 6.46
C PHE A 144 8.43 6.55 6.24
N SER A 145 8.06 7.40 5.29
CA SER A 145 8.73 8.67 5.09
C SER A 145 8.28 9.70 6.12
N LYS A 146 9.13 10.69 6.38
CA LYS A 146 8.76 11.88 7.19
C LYS A 146 7.67 12.74 6.52
N TYR A 147 7.31 12.42 5.28
CA TYR A 147 6.39 13.19 4.43
C TYR A 147 5.14 12.40 4.07
N LEU A 148 4.82 11.33 4.80
CA LEU A 148 3.57 10.61 4.63
C LEU A 148 2.35 11.52 4.82
N LEU A 149 1.30 11.27 4.06
CA LEU A 149 -0.03 11.74 4.41
C LEU A 149 -0.65 10.74 5.37
N PHE A 150 -0.93 11.21 6.58
CA PHE A 150 -1.63 10.44 7.60
C PHE A 150 -2.72 11.29 8.24
N ALA A 151 -3.98 10.99 7.88
CA ALA A 151 -5.13 11.80 8.27
C ALA A 151 -6.31 10.95 8.75
N LYS A 152 -7.08 11.52 9.68
CA LYS A 152 -8.46 11.15 9.93
C LYS A 152 -9.34 12.26 9.39
N THR A 153 -10.24 11.92 8.46
CA THR A 153 -11.00 12.93 7.75
C THR A 153 -12.42 12.47 7.37
N ASP A 154 -13.24 13.40 6.91
CA ASP A 154 -14.62 13.16 6.49
C ASP A 154 -14.72 12.72 5.01
N THR A 155 -15.91 12.30 4.61
CA THR A 155 -16.19 11.80 3.25
C THR A 155 -16.02 12.86 2.16
N GLU A 156 -16.35 14.12 2.44
CA GLU A 156 -16.22 15.22 1.48
C GLU A 156 -14.74 15.45 1.19
N THR A 157 -13.92 15.55 2.23
CA THR A 157 -12.45 15.66 2.12
C THR A 157 -11.85 14.47 1.38
N VAL A 158 -12.34 13.24 1.60
CA VAL A 158 -11.91 12.06 0.82
C VAL A 158 -12.19 12.26 -0.68
N SER A 159 -13.42 12.63 -1.03
CA SER A 159 -13.83 12.76 -2.43
C SER A 159 -13.18 13.93 -3.17
N THR A 160 -12.58 14.87 -2.45
CA THR A 160 -12.00 16.10 -3.01
C THR A 160 -10.48 16.15 -2.82
N ARG A 161 -10.02 16.51 -1.61
CA ARG A 161 -8.60 16.76 -1.31
C ARG A 161 -7.77 15.49 -1.33
N VAL A 162 -8.27 14.39 -0.78
CA VAL A 162 -7.54 13.10 -0.80
C VAL A 162 -7.45 12.57 -2.23
N LEU A 163 -8.51 12.69 -3.03
CA LEU A 163 -8.46 12.31 -4.44
C LEU A 163 -7.47 13.15 -5.24
N ALA A 164 -7.41 14.47 -5.00
CA ALA A 164 -6.41 15.34 -5.62
C ALA A 164 -4.98 14.92 -5.21
N ALA A 165 -4.73 14.75 -3.91
CA ALA A 165 -3.44 14.29 -3.39
C ALA A 165 -3.01 12.95 -4.00
N PHE A 166 -3.93 11.99 -4.06
CA PHE A 166 -3.69 10.68 -4.64
C PHE A 166 -3.20 10.76 -6.10
N LYS A 167 -3.84 11.60 -6.92
CA LYS A 167 -3.45 11.79 -8.33
C LYS A 167 -2.07 12.40 -8.45
N ASP A 168 -1.81 13.48 -7.72
CA ASP A 168 -0.51 14.14 -7.78
C ASP A 168 0.63 13.24 -7.26
N TYR A 169 0.36 12.44 -6.23
CA TYR A 169 1.33 11.47 -5.70
C TYR A 169 1.62 10.36 -6.71
N LEU A 170 0.61 9.86 -7.43
CA LEU A 170 0.83 8.92 -8.52
C LEU A 170 1.66 9.54 -9.64
N ASP A 171 1.32 10.75 -10.08
CA ASP A 171 2.07 11.45 -11.13
C ASP A 171 3.53 11.68 -10.74
N LEU A 172 3.80 12.06 -9.48
CA LEU A 172 5.16 12.17 -8.97
C LEU A 172 5.87 10.80 -8.94
N TYR A 173 5.19 9.74 -8.49
CA TYR A 173 5.77 8.40 -8.44
C TYR A 173 6.12 7.88 -9.84
N TRP A 174 5.26 8.13 -10.84
CA TRP A 174 5.53 7.82 -12.24
C TRP A 174 6.72 8.58 -12.79
N LYS A 175 6.85 9.86 -12.46
CA LYS A 175 8.00 10.67 -12.84
C LYS A 175 9.29 10.07 -12.26
N ILE A 176 9.29 9.73 -10.97
CA ILE A 176 10.43 9.12 -10.29
C ILE A 176 10.82 7.79 -10.95
N LEU A 177 9.85 6.92 -11.26
CA LEU A 177 10.12 5.64 -11.93
C LEU A 177 10.69 5.84 -13.34
N ALA A 178 10.15 6.79 -14.12
CA ALA A 178 10.62 7.07 -15.47
C ALA A 178 12.05 7.65 -15.52
N GLU A 179 12.44 8.40 -14.48
CA GLU A 179 13.79 8.98 -14.34
C GLU A 179 14.77 8.02 -13.64
N ALA A 180 14.29 6.91 -13.08
CA ALA A 180 15.12 5.97 -12.35
C ALA A 180 16.08 5.21 -13.29
N THR A 181 17.37 5.22 -12.94
CA THR A 181 18.38 4.44 -13.65
C THR A 181 18.52 3.05 -13.00
N PRO A 182 18.46 1.95 -13.77
CA PRO A 182 18.67 0.62 -13.22
C PRO A 182 20.05 0.47 -12.57
N LEU A 183 20.08 -0.10 -11.38
CA LEU A 183 21.27 -0.62 -10.72
C LEU A 183 21.89 -1.72 -11.58
N THR A 184 23.21 -1.74 -11.66
CA THR A 184 23.95 -2.66 -12.54
C THR A 184 24.78 -3.69 -11.78
N THR A 185 25.01 -3.48 -10.47
CA THR A 185 25.78 -4.42 -9.65
C THR A 185 24.86 -5.37 -8.89
N GLU A 186 25.24 -6.64 -8.81
CA GLU A 186 24.48 -7.65 -8.07
C GLU A 186 24.36 -7.29 -6.58
N GLN A 187 25.37 -6.63 -6.01
CA GLN A 187 25.37 -6.20 -4.61
C GLN A 187 24.26 -5.18 -4.33
N GLU A 188 24.09 -4.18 -5.20
CA GLU A 188 23.05 -3.16 -5.04
C GLU A 188 21.65 -3.77 -5.24
N ILE A 189 21.49 -4.62 -6.27
CA ILE A 189 20.24 -5.33 -6.55
C ILE A 189 19.85 -6.25 -5.38
N ALA A 190 20.81 -6.98 -4.81
CA ALA A 190 20.59 -7.84 -3.65
C ALA A 190 20.20 -7.03 -2.41
N ARG A 191 20.79 -5.84 -2.22
CA ARG A 191 20.42 -4.91 -1.13
C ARG A 191 18.97 -4.46 -1.25
N VAL A 192 18.52 -4.06 -2.44
CA VAL A 192 17.12 -3.67 -2.71
C VAL A 192 16.17 -4.83 -2.49
N ARG A 193 16.48 -6.00 -3.04
CA ARG A 193 15.68 -7.22 -2.84
C ARG A 193 15.50 -7.53 -1.35
N LYS A 194 16.60 -7.50 -0.59
CA LYS A 194 16.55 -7.73 0.86
C LYS A 194 15.66 -6.69 1.56
N ALA A 195 15.77 -5.41 1.21
CA ALA A 195 14.96 -4.37 1.83
C ALA A 195 13.45 -4.54 1.57
N GLN A 196 13.06 -5.03 0.38
CA GLN A 196 11.65 -5.35 0.08
C GLN A 196 11.15 -6.59 0.84
N ILE A 197 11.98 -7.63 0.99
CA ILE A 197 11.64 -8.80 1.82
C ILE A 197 11.46 -8.38 3.29
N ASP A 198 12.40 -7.58 3.81
CA ASP A 198 12.33 -7.07 5.19
C ASP A 198 11.11 -6.16 5.39
N TYR A 199 10.71 -5.38 4.37
CA TYR A 199 9.46 -4.60 4.38
C TYR A 199 8.23 -5.51 4.51
N ASP A 200 8.14 -6.58 3.74
CA ASP A 200 7.02 -7.52 3.80
C ASP A 200 6.92 -8.14 5.20
N GLN A 201 8.05 -8.61 5.75
CA GLN A 201 8.10 -9.17 7.11
C GLN A 201 7.67 -8.14 8.17
N TYR A 202 8.25 -6.94 8.14
CA TYR A 202 7.92 -5.86 9.07
C TYR A 202 6.43 -5.50 9.04
N SER A 203 5.88 -5.42 7.82
CA SER A 203 4.50 -5.01 7.59
C SER A 203 3.52 -6.10 8.02
N ALA A 204 3.81 -7.37 7.73
CA ALA A 204 2.98 -8.50 8.16
C ALA A 204 2.90 -8.62 9.68
N GLU A 205 4.00 -8.39 10.41
CA GLU A 205 4.03 -8.43 11.88
C GLU A 205 3.20 -7.32 12.55
N ARG A 206 2.98 -6.21 11.83
CA ARG A 206 2.39 -4.99 12.38
C ARG A 206 1.05 -4.63 11.76
N ASP A 207 0.58 -5.42 10.78
CA ASP A 207 -0.65 -5.13 10.05
C ASP A 207 -1.87 -5.08 10.99
N PRO A 208 -2.48 -3.90 11.21
CA PRO A 208 -3.67 -3.82 12.05
C PRO A 208 -4.92 -4.36 11.34
N ALA A 209 -4.87 -4.62 10.03
CA ALA A 209 -6.00 -5.07 9.24
C ALA A 209 -6.28 -6.57 9.37
N HIS A 210 -5.33 -7.38 9.85
CA HIS A 210 -5.54 -8.82 10.06
C HIS A 210 -6.78 -9.13 10.92
N GLY A 211 -7.00 -8.39 12.02
CA GLY A 211 -8.18 -8.57 12.88
C GLY A 211 -9.49 -8.22 12.17
N LEU A 212 -9.45 -7.23 11.28
CA LEU A 212 -10.59 -6.85 10.45
C LEU A 212 -10.89 -7.93 9.41
N PHE A 213 -9.89 -8.42 8.68
CA PHE A 213 -10.06 -9.49 7.71
C PHE A 213 -10.58 -10.76 8.38
N SER A 214 -10.05 -11.12 9.55
CA SER A 214 -10.52 -12.26 10.34
C SER A 214 -12.01 -12.15 10.70
N SER A 215 -12.48 -10.95 11.05
CA SER A 215 -13.89 -10.72 11.40
C SER A 215 -14.85 -10.92 10.22
N TYR A 216 -14.42 -10.57 9.01
CA TYR A 216 -15.22 -10.74 7.79
C TYR A 216 -15.04 -12.12 7.19
N PHE A 217 -13.82 -12.58 6.95
CA PHE A 217 -13.52 -13.73 6.09
C PHE A 217 -13.03 -14.97 6.87
N GLY A 218 -12.80 -14.84 8.17
CA GLY A 218 -12.27 -15.90 9.03
C GLY A 218 -10.74 -15.93 9.09
N SER A 219 -10.21 -16.42 10.22
CA SER A 219 -8.78 -16.37 10.53
C SER A 219 -7.93 -17.10 9.50
N GLU A 220 -8.30 -18.32 9.10
CA GLU A 220 -7.54 -19.09 8.10
C GLU A 220 -7.43 -18.34 6.77
N TRP A 221 -8.52 -17.73 6.29
CA TRP A 221 -8.49 -16.93 5.07
C TRP A 221 -7.65 -15.67 5.26
N ALA A 222 -7.77 -15.00 6.41
CA ALA A 222 -7.02 -13.79 6.72
C ALA A 222 -5.50 -14.03 6.83
N ASP A 223 -5.09 -15.16 7.40
CA ASP A 223 -3.68 -15.58 7.46
C ASP A 223 -3.12 -15.80 6.06
N ARG A 224 -3.85 -16.55 5.23
CA ARG A 224 -3.47 -16.76 3.83
C ARG A 224 -3.42 -15.43 3.06
N PHE A 225 -4.39 -14.55 3.26
CA PHE A 225 -4.40 -13.25 2.60
C PHE A 225 -3.20 -12.38 2.99
N LEU A 226 -2.81 -12.41 4.27
CA LEU A 226 -1.67 -11.66 4.79
C LEU A 226 -0.35 -12.19 4.20
N TYR A 227 -0.09 -13.49 4.33
CA TYR A 227 1.23 -14.08 4.03
C TYR A 227 1.37 -14.62 2.60
N GLU A 228 0.29 -14.96 1.90
CA GLU A 228 0.37 -15.46 0.52
C GLU A 228 0.12 -14.35 -0.52
N PHE A 229 -0.46 -13.21 -0.13
CA PHE A 229 -0.84 -12.14 -1.06
C PHE A 229 -0.31 -10.74 -0.68
N LEU A 230 -0.68 -10.21 0.49
CA LEU A 230 -0.28 -8.85 0.88
C LEU A 230 1.24 -8.75 1.06
N PHE A 231 1.85 -9.67 1.81
CA PHE A 231 3.27 -9.68 2.12
C PHE A 231 3.82 -11.08 1.84
N GLU A 232 4.02 -11.37 0.55
CA GLU A 232 4.33 -12.71 0.04
C GLU A 232 5.72 -13.22 0.46
N ASP A 233 6.61 -12.31 0.80
CA ASP A 233 7.96 -12.62 1.26
C ASP A 233 8.04 -12.74 2.80
N ALA A 234 6.93 -12.50 3.51
CA ALA A 234 6.85 -12.63 4.97
C ALA A 234 6.54 -14.07 5.40
N ALA A 235 7.03 -14.44 6.58
CA ALA A 235 6.68 -15.70 7.24
C ALA A 235 5.96 -15.42 8.58
N PRO A 236 4.99 -16.27 8.96
CA PRO A 236 4.44 -16.24 10.32
C PRO A 236 5.57 -16.41 11.33
N LEU A 237 5.56 -15.60 12.39
CA LEU A 237 6.45 -15.83 13.52
C LEU A 237 6.12 -17.21 14.09
N ALA A 238 7.13 -18.07 14.24
CA ALA A 238 6.94 -19.37 14.87
C ALA A 238 6.31 -19.13 16.25
N VAL A 239 5.10 -19.66 16.45
CA VAL A 239 4.44 -19.63 17.76
C VAL A 239 5.39 -20.35 18.72
N GLN A 240 6.01 -19.62 19.64
CA GLN A 240 6.67 -20.26 20.76
C GLN A 240 5.56 -21.03 21.50
N ALA A 241 5.59 -22.35 21.37
CA ALA A 241 4.74 -23.22 22.16
C ALA A 241 5.08 -22.95 23.63
N HIS A 242 4.18 -22.22 24.31
CA HIS A 242 4.18 -22.11 25.76
C HIS A 242 3.52 -23.34 26.37
#